data_AF-A0A7S3V0L4-F1
#
_entry.id   AF-A0A7S3V0L4-F1
#
_cell.length_a   1.000
_cell.length_b   1.000
_cell.length_c   1.000
_cell.angle_alpha   90.00
_cell.angle_beta   90.00
_cell.angle_gamma   90.00
#
_symmetry.space_group_name_H-M   'P 1'
#
loop_
_entity.id
_entity.type
_entity.pdbx_description
1 polymer ?
#
loop_
_entity_poly.entity_id
_entity_poly.type
_entity_poly.pdbx_seq_one_letter_code
_entity_poly.pdbx_strand_id
1 'polypeptide(L)'
;MLKRSDGRSGYVGLRIGKLEARSESDAGMAFDGQYWHYLDKWLFANSRLALYLEDKSMVGEVMMDAKEILEKFLSVNNNGTPQGLHWKLNTDMSPIVSLGRPRPSSDAVSAYVVYNVIEQTAKKLGYTKHSLEKEIEALRQVALQYSHAQLQIPNPLLVDPLGWGLNMWELQWLGPLEDKEHVKHRFCSFKDRAMDVSQAGGLPFRLYGAVLGGLLSEDKPTFKMAKSIVNDIESKLNTDSNADQGAISKVHGLFSINRVMFCSTIDPWAFSRQPHEELLDFFVSPIESKS
;
A
#
# COMPACT_ATOMS: atom_id res chain seq x y z
N MET A 1 11.89 15.82 -20.30
CA MET A 1 11.24 14.50 -20.30
C MET A 1 12.27 13.53 -20.85
N LEU A 2 12.60 12.45 -20.14
CA LEU A 2 13.41 11.39 -20.74
C LEU A 2 12.45 10.32 -21.26
N LYS A 3 12.66 9.94 -22.52
CA LYS A 3 11.88 8.93 -23.24
C LYS A 3 12.26 7.55 -22.66
N ARG A 4 11.30 6.63 -22.51
CA ARG A 4 11.63 5.23 -22.21
C ARG A 4 12.62 4.72 -23.26
N SER A 5 13.61 3.95 -22.83
CA SER A 5 14.63 3.35 -23.69
C SER A 5 14.10 2.16 -24.51
N ASP A 6 12.89 1.67 -24.20
CA ASP A 6 12.25 0.49 -24.79
C ASP A 6 11.37 0.80 -26.03
N GLY A 7 11.28 2.06 -26.45
CA GLY A 7 10.51 2.48 -27.61
C GLY A 7 8.99 2.52 -27.42
N ARG A 8 8.46 2.24 -26.22
CA ARG A 8 7.03 2.42 -25.92
C ARG A 8 6.72 3.89 -25.61
N SER A 9 5.51 4.34 -25.98
CA SER A 9 5.04 5.67 -25.60
C SER A 9 4.68 5.69 -24.11
N GLY A 10 5.42 6.44 -23.29
CA GLY A 10 5.12 6.65 -21.87
C GLY A 10 6.25 7.33 -21.09
N TYR A 11 5.94 7.83 -19.89
CA TYR A 11 6.90 8.38 -18.92
C TYR A 11 7.02 7.42 -17.72
N VAL A 12 8.19 7.33 -17.09
CA VAL A 12 8.43 6.47 -15.90
C VAL A 12 8.15 7.26 -14.61
N GLY A 13 7.34 6.73 -13.70
CA GLY A 13 7.11 7.26 -12.34
C GLY A 13 5.93 8.25 -12.15
N LEU A 14 5.41 8.33 -10.92
CA LEU A 14 4.34 9.23 -10.47
C LEU A 14 4.94 10.60 -10.07
N ARG A 15 4.62 11.68 -10.79
CA ARG A 15 5.22 13.02 -10.54
C ARG A 15 4.44 13.87 -9.52
N ILE A 16 5.16 14.34 -8.51
CA ILE A 16 4.90 15.43 -7.54
C ILE A 16 4.84 16.90 -8.04
N GLY A 17 4.95 17.22 -9.34
CA GLY A 17 4.72 18.59 -9.86
C GLY A 17 5.68 19.75 -9.50
N LYS A 18 6.65 19.62 -8.59
CA LYS A 18 7.66 20.64 -8.24
C LYS A 18 8.78 20.68 -9.26
N LEU A 19 9.01 21.86 -9.85
CA LEU A 19 9.99 22.04 -10.93
C LEU A 19 11.44 21.81 -10.48
N GLU A 20 11.75 22.19 -9.25
CA GLU A 20 13.09 22.10 -8.64
C GLU A 20 13.52 20.65 -8.39
N ALA A 21 12.58 19.72 -8.23
CA ALA A 21 12.84 18.29 -8.02
C ALA A 21 13.51 17.57 -9.21
N ARG A 22 13.81 18.32 -10.28
CA ARG A 22 14.60 17.86 -11.44
C ARG A 22 16.10 18.02 -11.25
N SER A 23 16.51 18.94 -10.39
CA SER A 23 17.92 19.29 -10.15
C SER A 23 18.27 19.23 -8.66
N GLU A 24 17.27 19.32 -7.79
CA GLU A 24 17.39 19.28 -6.35
C GLU A 24 16.87 17.95 -5.80
N SER A 25 17.51 17.45 -4.74
CA SER A 25 17.15 16.21 -4.05
C SER A 25 17.08 16.47 -2.56
N ASP A 26 16.06 15.95 -1.88
CA ASP A 26 16.00 15.95 -0.43
C ASP A 26 15.49 14.64 0.15
N ALA A 27 16.03 14.32 1.33
CA ALA A 27 15.54 13.26 2.19
C ALA A 27 14.16 13.57 2.81
N GLY A 28 13.69 14.81 2.72
CA GLY A 28 12.43 15.25 3.31
C GLY A 28 11.27 15.28 2.31
N MET A 29 10.40 16.27 2.51
CA MET A 29 9.23 16.54 1.67
C MET A 29 9.36 17.87 0.92
N ALA A 30 10.54 18.49 0.93
CA ALA A 30 10.79 19.77 0.29
C ALA A 30 10.72 19.65 -1.23
N PHE A 31 11.32 18.61 -1.80
CA PHE A 31 11.26 18.29 -3.23
C PHE A 31 10.55 16.96 -3.48
N ASP A 32 10.08 16.79 -4.71
CA ASP A 32 9.41 15.57 -5.11
C ASP A 32 10.38 14.41 -5.22
N GLY A 33 9.81 13.22 -5.09
CA GLY A 33 10.47 11.97 -5.41
C GLY A 33 9.46 10.93 -5.88
N GLN A 34 9.99 9.77 -6.23
CA GLN A 34 9.20 8.56 -6.39
C GLN A 34 9.09 7.90 -5.02
N TYR A 35 7.87 7.82 -4.48
CA TYR A 35 7.61 7.24 -3.16
C TYR A 35 7.13 5.81 -3.32
N TRP A 36 7.72 4.89 -2.57
CA TRP A 36 7.40 3.48 -2.67
C TRP A 36 5.90 3.20 -2.40
N HIS A 37 5.39 3.74 -1.30
CA HIS A 37 4.02 3.52 -0.84
C HIS A 37 2.94 4.12 -1.77
N TYR A 38 3.32 4.94 -2.77
CA TYR A 38 2.40 5.35 -3.83
C TYR A 38 2.47 4.39 -5.02
N LEU A 39 3.69 3.95 -5.38
CA LEU A 39 3.89 3.04 -6.50
C LEU A 39 3.31 1.65 -6.22
N ASP A 40 3.46 1.11 -5.01
CA ASP A 40 2.90 -0.20 -4.68
C ASP A 40 1.36 -0.18 -4.70
N LYS A 41 0.72 0.88 -4.19
CA LYS A 41 -0.73 1.07 -4.27
C LYS A 41 -1.22 1.34 -5.68
N TRP A 42 -0.42 2.04 -6.50
CA TRP A 42 -0.70 2.21 -7.92
C TRP A 42 -0.64 0.87 -8.68
N LEU A 43 0.38 0.04 -8.43
CA LEU A 43 0.47 -1.30 -8.99
C LEU A 43 -0.73 -2.17 -8.57
N PHE A 44 -1.09 -2.15 -7.29
CA PHE A 44 -2.27 -2.85 -6.78
C PHE A 44 -3.56 -2.41 -7.48
N ALA A 45 -3.78 -1.09 -7.59
CA ALA A 45 -4.97 -0.54 -8.24
C ALA A 45 -5.05 -0.94 -9.72
N ASN A 46 -3.94 -0.92 -10.46
CA ASN A 46 -3.92 -1.34 -11.86
C ASN A 46 -4.12 -2.85 -12.00
N SER A 47 -3.61 -3.67 -11.08
CA SER A 47 -3.92 -5.11 -11.05
C SER A 47 -5.40 -5.37 -10.84
N ARG A 48 -6.03 -4.63 -9.91
CA ARG A 48 -7.47 -4.70 -9.67
C ARG A 48 -8.29 -4.27 -10.88
N LEU A 49 -7.86 -3.21 -11.56
CA LEU A 49 -8.51 -2.74 -12.79
C LEU A 49 -8.36 -3.75 -13.93
N ALA A 50 -7.18 -4.34 -14.11
CA ALA A 50 -6.95 -5.39 -15.11
C ALA A 50 -7.84 -6.60 -14.86
N LEU A 51 -8.00 -7.02 -13.59
CA LEU A 51 -8.92 -8.09 -13.21
C LEU A 51 -10.37 -7.75 -13.54
N TYR A 52 -10.81 -6.54 -13.19
CA TYR A 52 -12.18 -6.08 -13.46
C TYR A 52 -12.51 -6.00 -14.95
N LEU A 53 -11.55 -5.56 -15.77
CA LEU A 53 -11.69 -5.47 -17.23
C LEU A 53 -11.42 -6.80 -17.95
N GLU A 54 -10.99 -7.84 -17.23
CA GLU A 54 -10.48 -9.09 -17.79
C GLU A 54 -9.34 -8.87 -18.82
N ASP A 55 -8.54 -7.83 -18.62
CA ASP A 55 -7.51 -7.40 -19.58
C ASP A 55 -6.15 -8.06 -19.28
N LYS A 56 -5.87 -9.11 -20.05
CA LYS A 56 -4.63 -9.88 -20.00
C LYS A 56 -3.39 -9.07 -20.41
N SER A 57 -3.52 -8.11 -21.33
CA SER A 57 -2.40 -7.23 -21.70
C SER A 57 -2.04 -6.32 -20.55
N MET A 58 -3.04 -5.72 -19.92
CA MET A 58 -2.87 -4.77 -18.82
C MET A 58 -2.18 -5.42 -17.62
N VAL A 59 -2.59 -6.61 -17.18
CA VAL A 59 -1.87 -7.28 -16.08
C VAL A 59 -0.41 -7.59 -16.45
N GLY A 60 -0.14 -7.90 -17.73
CA GLY A 60 1.21 -8.09 -18.23
C GLY A 60 2.07 -6.82 -18.14
N GLU A 61 1.50 -5.66 -18.43
CA GLU A 61 2.16 -4.35 -18.25
C GLU A 61 2.43 -4.07 -16.78
N VAL A 62 1.45 -4.30 -15.91
CA VAL A 62 1.60 -4.15 -14.44
C VAL A 62 2.72 -5.04 -13.91
N MET A 63 2.84 -6.28 -14.37
CA MET A 63 3.94 -7.17 -14.00
C MET A 63 5.30 -6.63 -14.43
N MET A 64 5.41 -6.09 -15.66
CA MET A 64 6.66 -5.49 -16.13
C MET A 64 7.03 -4.26 -15.30
N ASP A 65 6.08 -3.37 -15.06
CA ASP A 65 6.30 -2.17 -14.26
C ASP A 65 6.68 -2.52 -12.82
N ALA A 66 6.07 -3.54 -12.22
CA ALA A 66 6.44 -4.04 -10.90
C ALA A 66 7.92 -4.47 -10.86
N LYS A 67 8.41 -5.22 -11.86
CA LYS A 67 9.82 -5.61 -11.93
C LYS A 67 10.75 -4.41 -12.02
N GLU A 68 10.47 -3.50 -12.95
CA GLU A 68 11.29 -2.30 -13.17
C GLU A 68 11.32 -1.41 -11.92
N ILE A 69 10.19 -1.27 -11.23
CA ILE A 69 10.08 -0.49 -10.00
C ILE A 69 10.87 -1.15 -8.86
N LEU A 70 10.66 -2.45 -8.58
CA LEU A 70 11.37 -3.12 -7.49
C LEU A 70 12.88 -3.09 -7.68
N GLU A 71 13.38 -3.25 -8.91
CA GLU A 71 14.81 -3.20 -9.21
C GLU A 71 15.46 -1.89 -8.74
N LYS A 72 14.76 -0.75 -8.84
CA LYS A 72 15.30 0.56 -8.42
C LYS A 72 15.18 0.79 -6.92
N PHE A 73 14.13 0.24 -6.32
CA PHE A 73 13.79 0.49 -4.92
C PHE A 73 14.44 -0.50 -3.95
N LEU A 74 14.76 -1.71 -4.41
CA LEU A 74 15.36 -2.74 -3.59
C LEU A 74 16.86 -2.52 -3.42
N SER A 75 17.29 -2.36 -2.17
CA SER A 75 18.70 -2.37 -1.83
C SER A 75 19.18 -3.79 -1.61
N VAL A 76 20.29 -4.16 -2.26
CA VAL A 76 20.97 -5.43 -2.08
C VAL A 76 22.39 -5.22 -1.57
N ASN A 77 22.88 -6.16 -0.76
CA ASN A 77 24.28 -6.15 -0.32
C ASN A 77 25.23 -6.65 -1.43
N ASN A 78 26.54 -6.66 -1.16
CA ASN A 78 27.56 -7.13 -2.11
C ASN A 78 27.38 -8.59 -2.56
N ASN A 79 26.64 -9.41 -1.80
CA ASN A 79 26.36 -10.81 -2.10
C ASN A 79 24.99 -10.99 -2.80
N GLY A 80 24.32 -9.90 -3.16
CA GLY A 80 22.99 -9.92 -3.77
C GLY A 80 21.84 -10.17 -2.79
N THR A 81 22.09 -10.19 -1.48
CA THR A 81 21.03 -10.38 -0.48
C THR A 81 20.21 -9.09 -0.32
N PRO A 82 18.86 -9.17 -0.41
CA PRO A 82 17.97 -8.05 -0.11
C PRO A 82 18.15 -7.50 1.31
N GLN A 83 18.29 -6.17 1.43
CA GLN A 83 18.49 -5.47 2.70
C GLN A 83 17.30 -4.59 3.13
N GLY A 84 16.55 -4.06 2.17
CA GLY A 84 15.50 -3.08 2.46
C GLY A 84 15.01 -2.36 1.21
N LEU A 85 13.96 -1.56 1.37
CA LEU A 85 13.39 -0.75 0.29
C LEU A 85 13.69 0.73 0.55
N HIS A 86 14.15 1.44 -0.49
CA HIS A 86 14.20 2.90 -0.46
C HIS A 86 12.78 3.44 -0.32
N TRP A 87 12.44 4.15 0.75
CA TRP A 87 11.07 4.70 0.87
C TRP A 87 10.81 5.84 -0.13
N LYS A 88 11.88 6.50 -0.60
CA LYS A 88 11.88 7.58 -1.61
C LYS A 88 13.11 7.49 -2.50
N LEU A 89 12.92 7.68 -3.80
CA LEU A 89 13.95 7.92 -4.80
C LEU A 89 13.76 9.30 -5.44
N ASN A 90 14.78 9.80 -6.14
CA ASN A 90 14.64 10.98 -6.99
C ASN A 90 13.67 10.74 -8.15
N THR A 91 13.26 11.81 -8.82
CA THR A 91 12.33 11.72 -9.96
C THR A 91 12.88 10.95 -11.16
N ASP A 92 14.20 10.75 -11.23
CA ASP A 92 14.91 9.93 -12.21
C ASP A 92 15.20 8.50 -11.72
N MET A 93 14.59 8.08 -10.60
CA MET A 93 14.79 6.78 -9.92
C MET A 93 16.19 6.57 -9.33
N SER A 94 17.01 7.62 -9.18
CA SER A 94 18.29 7.51 -8.47
C SER A 94 18.13 7.54 -6.93
N PRO A 95 18.98 6.83 -6.16
CA PRO A 95 18.97 6.91 -4.71
C PRO A 95 19.29 8.30 -4.16
N ILE A 96 18.60 8.68 -3.08
CA ILE A 96 18.89 9.92 -2.35
C ILE A 96 19.98 9.63 -1.31
N VAL A 97 21.19 10.15 -1.56
CA VAL A 97 22.40 9.84 -0.77
C VAL A 97 22.22 10.11 0.73
N SER A 98 21.52 11.19 1.09
CA SER A 98 21.31 11.60 2.48
C SER A 98 20.39 10.67 3.29
N LEU A 99 19.67 9.75 2.65
CA LEU A 99 18.86 8.73 3.32
C LEU A 99 19.66 7.52 3.81
N GLY A 100 20.91 7.40 3.39
CA GLY A 100 21.75 6.25 3.74
C GLY A 100 21.23 4.93 3.15
N ARG A 101 21.66 3.81 3.73
CA ARG A 101 21.23 2.48 3.27
C ARG A 101 19.82 2.14 3.79
N PRO A 102 18.91 1.66 2.92
CA PRO A 102 17.62 1.15 3.34
C PRO A 102 17.72 0.04 4.38
N ARG A 103 16.67 -0.05 5.20
CA ARG A 103 16.49 -1.12 6.18
C ARG A 103 15.15 -1.82 5.91
N PRO A 104 14.92 -3.01 6.48
CA PRO A 104 13.61 -3.64 6.44
C PRO A 104 12.55 -2.72 7.04
N SER A 105 11.40 -2.59 6.37
CA SER A 105 10.26 -1.75 6.78
C SER A 105 8.93 -2.44 6.46
N SER A 106 7.82 -1.89 6.96
CA SER A 106 6.46 -2.36 6.65
C SER A 106 6.14 -2.31 5.16
N ASP A 107 6.81 -1.41 4.43
CA ASP A 107 6.68 -1.29 2.98
C ASP A 107 6.96 -2.61 2.25
N ALA A 108 7.85 -3.45 2.80
CA ALA A 108 8.15 -4.76 2.24
C ALA A 108 7.01 -5.77 2.46
N VAL A 109 6.27 -5.66 3.56
CA VAL A 109 5.09 -6.49 3.83
C VAL A 109 3.96 -6.12 2.87
N SER A 110 3.64 -4.82 2.77
CA SER A 110 2.70 -4.28 1.79
C SER A 110 3.03 -4.74 0.38
N ALA A 111 4.29 -4.57 -0.03
CA ALA A 111 4.72 -4.95 -1.37
C ALA A 111 4.66 -6.47 -1.61
N TYR A 112 5.03 -7.28 -0.62
CA TYR A 112 4.89 -8.73 -0.72
C TYR A 112 3.43 -9.11 -1.00
N VAL A 113 2.46 -8.49 -0.32
CA VAL A 113 1.03 -8.68 -0.61
C VAL A 113 0.69 -8.23 -2.04
N VAL A 114 1.07 -7.02 -2.42
CA VAL A 114 0.77 -6.47 -3.77
C VAL A 114 1.31 -7.36 -4.89
N TYR A 115 2.56 -7.81 -4.79
CA TYR A 115 3.20 -8.59 -5.84
C TYR A 115 2.56 -9.97 -5.97
N ASN A 116 2.15 -10.57 -4.86
CA ASN A 116 1.35 -11.79 -4.89
C ASN A 116 -0.02 -11.57 -5.53
N VAL A 117 -0.72 -10.47 -5.22
CA VAL A 117 -2.00 -10.13 -5.87
C VAL A 117 -1.84 -9.99 -7.38
N ILE A 118 -0.75 -9.36 -7.84
CA ILE A 118 -0.44 -9.24 -9.27
C ILE A 118 -0.22 -10.62 -9.90
N GLU A 119 0.61 -11.47 -9.28
CA GLU A 119 0.88 -12.83 -9.77
C GLU A 119 -0.40 -13.68 -9.83
N GLN A 120 -1.24 -13.61 -8.80
CA GLN A 120 -2.53 -14.32 -8.75
C GLN A 120 -3.52 -13.79 -9.78
N THR A 121 -3.55 -12.46 -10.00
CA THR A 121 -4.36 -11.84 -11.07
C THR A 121 -3.89 -12.31 -12.45
N ALA A 122 -2.58 -12.35 -12.68
CA ALA A 122 -1.99 -12.84 -13.92
C ALA A 122 -2.36 -14.31 -14.17
N LYS A 123 -2.25 -15.17 -13.15
CA LYS A 123 -2.70 -16.57 -13.20
C LYS A 123 -4.19 -16.67 -13.53
N LYS A 124 -5.04 -15.88 -12.87
CA LYS A 124 -6.49 -15.86 -13.08
C LYS A 124 -6.87 -15.48 -14.52
N LEU A 125 -6.16 -14.52 -15.12
CA LEU A 125 -6.34 -14.09 -16.51
C LEU A 125 -5.55 -14.95 -17.53
N GLY A 126 -4.89 -16.02 -17.08
CA GLY A 126 -4.11 -16.93 -17.92
C GLY A 126 -2.87 -16.29 -18.55
N TYR A 127 -2.30 -15.25 -17.94
CA TYR A 127 -1.05 -14.63 -18.35
C TYR A 127 0.16 -15.43 -17.86
N THR A 128 1.05 -15.82 -18.77
CA THR A 128 2.17 -16.75 -18.49
C THR A 128 3.52 -16.29 -19.04
N LYS A 129 3.61 -15.09 -19.64
CA LYS A 129 4.85 -14.63 -20.30
C LYS A 129 5.93 -14.20 -19.30
N HIS A 130 5.52 -13.70 -18.14
CA HIS A 130 6.39 -13.26 -17.06
C HIS A 130 5.86 -13.79 -15.74
N SER A 131 6.73 -13.88 -14.74
CA SER A 131 6.40 -14.22 -13.36
C SER A 131 7.17 -13.30 -12.41
N LEU A 132 6.56 -12.96 -11.28
CA LEU A 132 7.12 -12.17 -10.19
C LEU A 132 7.76 -13.03 -9.08
N GLU A 133 7.95 -14.35 -9.28
CA GLU A 133 8.49 -15.26 -8.26
C GLU A 133 9.78 -14.75 -7.57
N LYS A 134 10.72 -14.20 -8.34
CA LYS A 134 11.99 -13.69 -7.80
C LYS A 134 11.79 -12.42 -6.98
N GLU A 135 10.95 -11.53 -7.48
CA GLU A 135 10.59 -10.26 -6.86
C GLU A 135 9.82 -10.50 -5.55
N ILE A 136 8.86 -11.44 -5.56
CA ILE A 136 8.10 -11.90 -4.39
C ILE A 136 9.04 -12.49 -3.33
N GLU A 137 9.98 -13.35 -3.72
CA GLU A 137 10.93 -13.94 -2.78
C GLU A 137 11.88 -12.89 -2.17
N ALA A 138 12.36 -11.94 -2.97
CA ALA A 138 13.20 -10.86 -2.46
C ALA A 138 12.44 -9.98 -1.44
N LEU A 139 11.18 -9.63 -1.75
CA LEU A 139 10.31 -8.90 -0.84
C LEU A 139 10.01 -9.69 0.43
N ARG A 140 9.77 -11.00 0.30
CA ARG A 140 9.57 -11.90 1.43
C ARG A 140 10.76 -11.90 2.38
N GLN A 141 11.99 -11.98 1.86
CA GLN A 141 13.20 -11.95 2.68
C GLN A 141 13.32 -10.66 3.48
N VAL A 142 13.06 -9.50 2.86
CA VAL A 142 13.07 -8.21 3.57
C VAL A 142 11.93 -8.14 4.59
N ALA A 143 10.73 -8.59 4.23
CA ALA A 143 9.56 -8.55 5.09
C ALA A 143 9.70 -9.48 6.32
N LEU A 144 10.37 -10.63 6.18
CA LEU A 144 10.72 -11.50 7.30
C LEU A 144 11.74 -10.83 8.24
N GLN A 145 12.78 -10.20 7.70
CA GLN A 145 13.75 -9.44 8.51
C GLN A 145 13.05 -8.32 9.33
N TYR A 146 12.04 -7.67 8.74
CA TYR A 146 11.19 -6.71 9.45
C TYR A 146 10.33 -7.37 10.52
N SER A 147 9.64 -8.48 10.19
CA SER A 147 8.68 -9.14 11.08
C SER A 147 9.34 -9.77 12.31
N HIS A 148 10.53 -10.37 12.15
CA HIS A 148 11.34 -10.87 13.27
C HIS A 148 11.74 -9.76 14.25
N ALA A 149 11.88 -8.51 13.79
CA ALA A 149 12.17 -7.35 14.62
C ALA A 149 10.93 -6.73 15.27
N GLN A 150 9.72 -6.96 14.72
CA GLN A 150 8.50 -6.24 15.10
C GLN A 150 7.48 -7.05 15.91
N LEU A 151 7.41 -8.37 15.76
CA LEU A 151 6.52 -9.21 16.58
C LEU A 151 6.89 -9.20 18.07
N GLN A 152 8.07 -8.68 18.43
CA GLN A 152 8.57 -8.62 19.81
C GLN A 152 8.32 -7.28 20.53
N ILE A 153 7.83 -6.22 19.86
CA ILE A 153 7.72 -4.87 20.46
C ILE A 153 6.31 -4.30 20.25
N PRO A 154 5.69 -3.63 21.25
CA PRO A 154 4.50 -2.80 21.04
C PRO A 154 4.82 -1.70 20.03
N ASN A 155 4.36 -1.88 18.80
CA ASN A 155 4.74 -1.04 17.68
C ASN A 155 3.94 0.27 17.68
N PRO A 156 4.59 1.46 17.65
CA PRO A 156 3.92 2.75 17.48
C PRO A 156 2.99 2.83 16.26
N LEU A 157 3.23 2.02 15.22
CA LEU A 157 2.37 1.92 14.02
C LEU A 157 1.01 1.25 14.29
N LEU A 158 0.88 0.46 15.37
CA LEU A 158 -0.43 -0.07 15.81
C LEU A 158 -1.37 1.03 16.30
N VAL A 159 -0.79 2.18 16.64
CA VAL A 159 -1.47 3.33 17.21
C VAL A 159 -1.69 4.43 16.17
N ASP A 160 -0.86 4.47 15.12
CA ASP A 160 -1.07 5.37 13.99
C ASP A 160 -2.29 4.93 13.16
N PRO A 161 -3.29 5.80 12.91
CA PRO A 161 -4.50 5.44 12.17
C PRO A 161 -4.22 4.83 10.78
N LEU A 162 -3.30 5.42 10.02
CA LEU A 162 -2.97 4.94 8.67
C LEU A 162 -2.26 3.59 8.73
N GLY A 163 -1.26 3.47 9.63
CA GLY A 163 -0.54 2.23 9.87
C GLY A 163 -1.46 1.10 10.29
N TRP A 164 -2.39 1.35 11.21
CA TRP A 164 -3.39 0.37 11.63
C TRP A 164 -4.27 -0.09 10.46
N GLY A 165 -4.78 0.86 9.67
CA GLY A 165 -5.60 0.55 8.50
C GLY A 165 -4.87 -0.28 7.45
N LEU A 166 -3.60 0.03 7.19
CA LEU A 166 -2.74 -0.71 6.27
C LEU A 166 -2.51 -2.16 6.73
N ASN A 167 -2.24 -2.36 8.01
CA ASN A 167 -2.09 -3.71 8.58
C ASN A 167 -3.39 -4.53 8.45
N MET A 168 -4.55 -3.92 8.71
CA MET A 168 -5.85 -4.57 8.53
C MET A 168 -6.08 -5.01 7.08
N TRP A 169 -5.67 -4.18 6.12
CA TRP A 169 -5.70 -4.54 4.70
C TRP A 169 -4.80 -5.74 4.40
N GLU A 170 -3.54 -5.72 4.86
CA GLU A 170 -2.56 -6.81 4.63
C GLU A 170 -3.01 -8.16 5.23
N LEU A 171 -3.59 -8.14 6.44
CA LEU A 171 -4.03 -9.34 7.17
C LEU A 171 -5.07 -10.20 6.44
N GLN A 172 -5.72 -9.65 5.41
CA GLN A 172 -6.62 -10.41 4.55
C GLN A 172 -5.88 -11.49 3.76
N TRP A 173 -4.64 -11.22 3.34
CA TRP A 173 -3.82 -12.12 2.53
C TRP A 173 -2.82 -12.92 3.35
N LEU A 174 -2.26 -12.35 4.41
CA LEU A 174 -1.29 -13.06 5.23
C LEU A 174 -1.97 -14.32 5.81
N GLY A 175 -1.41 -15.48 5.45
CA GLY A 175 -1.88 -16.80 5.83
C GLY A 175 -1.87 -17.03 7.34
N PRO A 176 -2.17 -18.24 7.80
CA PRO A 176 -2.22 -18.53 9.23
C PRO A 176 -0.85 -18.26 9.85
N LEU A 177 -0.71 -17.11 10.51
CA LEU A 177 0.07 -17.02 11.73
C LEU A 177 -0.46 -18.15 12.61
N GLU A 178 0.44 -18.93 13.25
CA GLU A 178 0.04 -19.90 14.29
C GLU A 178 -0.87 -19.25 15.36
N ASP A 179 -0.93 -17.92 15.39
CA ASP A 179 -1.89 -17.14 16.16
C ASP A 179 -2.55 -15.96 15.40
N LYS A 180 -3.13 -16.22 14.20
CA LYS A 180 -3.87 -15.21 13.41
C LYS A 180 -4.96 -14.54 14.25
N GLU A 181 -5.61 -15.29 15.12
CA GLU A 181 -6.65 -14.77 16.01
C GLU A 181 -6.09 -13.88 17.11
N HIS A 182 -4.95 -14.20 17.75
CA HIS A 182 -4.34 -13.27 18.71
C HIS A 182 -3.82 -12.01 18.06
N VAL A 183 -3.21 -12.10 16.86
CA VAL A 183 -2.75 -10.93 16.13
C VAL A 183 -3.95 -10.05 15.75
N LYS A 184 -4.99 -10.62 15.14
CA LYS A 184 -6.24 -9.89 14.84
C LYS A 184 -6.87 -9.29 16.09
N HIS A 185 -6.97 -10.05 17.18
CA HIS A 185 -7.53 -9.58 18.45
C HIS A 185 -6.72 -8.42 19.02
N ARG A 186 -5.38 -8.51 18.95
CA ARG A 186 -4.47 -7.42 19.34
C ARG A 186 -4.64 -6.19 18.47
N PHE A 187 -4.82 -6.33 17.16
CA PHE A 187 -5.14 -5.17 16.29
C PHE A 187 -6.51 -4.58 16.63
N CYS A 188 -7.52 -5.41 16.87
CA CYS A 188 -8.87 -4.97 17.24
C CYS A 188 -8.91 -4.25 18.59
N SER A 189 -7.99 -4.54 19.53
CA SER A 189 -7.92 -3.82 20.81
C SER A 189 -7.41 -2.38 20.66
N PHE A 190 -6.78 -2.03 19.54
CA PHE A 190 -6.35 -0.65 19.25
C PHE A 190 -7.36 0.15 18.43
N LYS A 191 -8.49 -0.45 18.01
CA LYS A 191 -9.43 0.16 17.05
C LYS A 191 -9.97 1.52 17.50
N ASP A 192 -10.31 1.67 18.78
CA ASP A 192 -10.90 2.90 19.31
C ASP A 192 -9.91 4.05 19.21
N ARG A 193 -8.62 3.77 19.42
CA ARG A 193 -7.55 4.76 19.28
C ARG A 193 -7.19 5.01 17.82
N ALA A 194 -7.14 3.97 16.99
CA ALA A 194 -6.81 4.10 15.58
C ALA A 194 -7.89 4.86 14.79
N MET A 195 -9.17 4.72 15.14
CA MET A 195 -10.30 5.39 14.49
C MET A 195 -10.74 6.68 15.19
N ASP A 196 -10.05 7.11 16.23
CA ASP A 196 -10.29 8.40 16.85
C ASP A 196 -9.84 9.53 15.90
N VAL A 197 -10.81 10.32 15.45
CA VAL A 197 -10.60 11.46 14.54
C VAL A 197 -9.57 12.45 15.09
N SER A 198 -9.48 12.60 16.41
CA SER A 198 -8.49 13.48 17.05
C SER A 198 -7.05 12.98 16.86
N GLN A 199 -6.86 11.66 16.74
CA GLN A 199 -5.55 11.03 16.51
C GLN A 199 -5.09 11.16 15.05
N ALA A 200 -5.97 11.52 14.11
CA ALA A 200 -5.61 11.74 12.72
C ALA A 200 -4.78 13.03 12.51
N GLY A 201 -4.62 13.88 13.54
CA GLY A 201 -3.74 15.05 13.49
C GLY A 201 -4.14 16.08 12.41
N GLY A 202 -5.43 16.11 12.03
CA GLY A 202 -5.92 16.97 10.96
C GLY A 202 -5.56 16.51 9.53
N LEU A 203 -5.05 15.27 9.38
CA LEU A 203 -4.71 14.68 8.08
C LEU A 203 -5.78 13.66 7.66
N PRO A 204 -6.69 14.01 6.73
CA PRO A 204 -7.84 13.16 6.40
C PRO A 204 -7.47 11.76 5.90
N PHE A 205 -6.36 11.62 5.17
CA PHE A 205 -5.89 10.33 4.67
C PHE A 205 -5.55 9.33 5.79
N ARG A 206 -5.16 9.80 6.98
CA ARG A 206 -4.91 8.93 8.14
C ARG A 206 -6.21 8.31 8.65
N LEU A 207 -7.24 9.14 8.80
CA LEU A 207 -8.58 8.68 9.19
C LEU A 207 -9.16 7.73 8.14
N TYR A 208 -9.10 8.09 6.86
CA TYR A 208 -9.65 7.24 5.79
C TYR A 208 -8.90 5.91 5.66
N GLY A 209 -7.59 5.90 5.88
CA GLY A 209 -6.81 4.66 5.99
C GLY A 209 -7.34 3.75 7.10
N ALA A 210 -7.53 4.30 8.31
CA ALA A 210 -8.10 3.54 9.42
C ALA A 210 -9.52 3.05 9.11
N VAL A 211 -10.40 3.92 8.64
CA VAL A 211 -11.79 3.56 8.29
C VAL A 211 -11.82 2.45 7.24
N LEU A 212 -10.98 2.54 6.19
CA LEU A 212 -10.85 1.48 5.19
C LEU A 212 -10.44 0.14 5.83
N GLY A 213 -9.41 0.14 6.67
CA GLY A 213 -9.01 -1.07 7.41
C GLY A 213 -10.13 -1.63 8.31
N GLY A 214 -10.91 -0.75 8.95
CA GLY A 214 -12.05 -1.14 9.75
C GLY A 214 -13.19 -1.76 8.94
N LEU A 215 -13.44 -1.27 7.73
CA LEU A 215 -14.41 -1.85 6.79
C LEU A 215 -13.98 -3.19 6.22
N LEU A 216 -12.68 -3.44 6.14
CA LEU A 216 -12.09 -4.72 5.73
C LEU A 216 -11.97 -5.72 6.88
N SER A 217 -12.30 -5.30 8.11
CA SER A 217 -12.23 -6.15 9.30
C SER A 217 -13.36 -7.17 9.34
N GLU A 218 -13.02 -8.41 9.69
CA GLU A 218 -14.00 -9.46 10.03
C GLU A 218 -14.65 -9.22 11.42
N ASP A 219 -14.07 -8.36 12.27
CA ASP A 219 -14.64 -7.99 13.57
C ASP A 219 -15.88 -7.09 13.41
N LYS A 220 -17.07 -7.66 13.64
CA LYS A 220 -18.35 -6.96 13.48
C LYS A 220 -18.43 -5.61 14.22
N PRO A 221 -17.98 -5.47 15.48
CA PRO A 221 -17.91 -4.18 16.15
C PRO A 221 -17.03 -3.16 15.42
N THR A 222 -15.83 -3.55 14.98
CA THR A 222 -14.90 -2.69 14.23
C THR A 222 -15.54 -2.22 12.91
N PHE A 223 -16.13 -3.16 12.16
CA PHE A 223 -16.84 -2.85 10.91
C PHE A 223 -17.98 -1.84 11.13
N LYS A 224 -18.81 -2.06 12.17
CA LYS A 224 -19.92 -1.14 12.49
C LYS A 224 -19.43 0.26 12.83
N MET A 225 -18.34 0.37 13.59
CA MET A 225 -17.74 1.66 13.93
C MET A 225 -17.25 2.39 12.68
N ALA A 226 -16.48 1.70 11.81
CA ALA A 226 -16.01 2.28 10.56
C ALA A 226 -17.17 2.71 9.65
N LYS A 227 -18.23 1.89 9.55
CA LYS A 227 -19.42 2.23 8.75
C LYS A 227 -20.18 3.43 9.30
N SER A 228 -20.25 3.59 10.63
CA SER A 228 -20.83 4.79 11.25
C SER A 228 -20.06 6.04 10.85
N ILE A 229 -18.72 6.00 10.88
CA ILE A 229 -17.87 7.12 10.49
C ILE A 229 -18.11 7.49 9.02
N VAL A 230 -18.21 6.52 8.11
CA VAL A 230 -18.53 6.78 6.70
C VAL A 230 -19.88 7.48 6.56
N ASN A 231 -20.94 6.94 7.18
CA ASN A 231 -22.28 7.51 7.10
C ASN A 231 -22.34 8.94 7.68
N ASP A 232 -21.61 9.20 8.77
CA ASP A 232 -21.51 10.52 9.39
C ASP A 232 -20.81 11.55 8.48
N ILE A 233 -19.84 11.10 7.67
CA ILE A 233 -19.16 11.96 6.69
C ILE A 233 -20.05 12.16 5.45
N GLU A 234 -20.68 11.11 4.92
CA GLU A 234 -21.60 11.21 3.78
C GLU A 234 -22.77 12.14 4.07
N SER A 235 -23.38 12.03 5.25
CA SER A 235 -24.50 12.90 5.66
C SER A 235 -24.10 14.38 5.69
N LYS A 236 -22.92 14.70 6.22
CA LYS A 236 -22.39 16.08 6.24
C LYS A 236 -22.12 16.63 4.84
N LEU A 237 -21.55 15.82 3.95
CA LEU A 237 -21.33 16.21 2.55
C LEU A 237 -22.64 16.51 1.82
N ASN A 238 -23.69 15.74 2.10
CA ASN A 238 -25.01 15.96 1.51
C ASN A 238 -25.69 17.23 2.06
N THR A 239 -25.53 17.54 3.35
CA THR A 239 -26.09 18.78 3.92
C THR A 239 -25.37 20.05 3.45
N ASP A 240 -24.07 19.98 3.17
CA ASP A 240 -23.25 21.12 2.74
C ASP A 240 -23.46 21.51 1.27
N SER A 241 -24.10 20.64 0.46
CA SER A 241 -24.37 20.90 -0.96
C SER A 241 -25.38 22.05 -1.21
N ASN A 242 -26.05 22.55 -0.16
CA ASN A 242 -26.92 23.73 -0.20
C ASN A 242 -26.23 25.05 0.15
N ALA A 243 -24.93 25.03 0.49
CA ALA A 243 -24.13 26.22 0.75
C ALA A 243 -23.10 26.41 -0.37
N ASP A 244 -23.02 27.67 -0.84
CA ASP A 244 -22.20 28.20 -1.93
C ASP A 244 -20.92 27.39 -2.25
N GLN A 245 -20.77 26.99 -3.52
CA GLN A 245 -19.72 26.08 -4.03
C GLN A 245 -18.28 26.57 -3.75
N GLY A 246 -18.09 27.84 -3.36
CA GLY A 246 -16.81 28.41 -2.92
C GLY A 246 -16.43 28.12 -1.46
N ALA A 247 -17.37 27.73 -0.59
CA ALA A 247 -17.14 27.51 0.85
C ALA A 247 -16.84 26.04 1.19
N ILE A 248 -17.24 25.09 0.35
CA ILE A 248 -17.01 23.64 0.51
C ILE A 248 -15.50 23.31 0.61
N SER A 249 -14.63 24.17 0.04
CA SER A 249 -13.17 23.99 0.14
C SER A 249 -12.59 24.33 1.52
N LYS A 250 -13.29 25.10 2.36
CA LYS A 250 -12.77 25.63 3.63
C LYS A 250 -13.28 24.90 4.87
N VAL A 251 -14.49 24.34 4.85
CA VAL A 251 -15.13 23.81 6.07
C VAL A 251 -14.56 22.45 6.51
N HIS A 252 -14.01 21.65 5.59
CA HIS A 252 -13.50 20.31 5.92
C HIS A 252 -12.13 19.94 5.30
N GLY A 253 -11.45 20.87 4.63
CA GLY A 253 -10.12 20.60 4.07
C GLY A 253 -10.11 19.50 2.99
N LEU A 254 -11.25 19.20 2.35
CA LEU A 254 -11.36 18.15 1.34
C LEU A 254 -10.90 18.65 -0.04
N PHE A 255 -9.58 18.74 -0.22
CA PHE A 255 -8.96 18.83 -1.55
C PHE A 255 -9.29 17.57 -2.38
N SER A 256 -9.13 17.63 -3.71
CA SER A 256 -9.49 16.53 -4.64
C SER A 256 -9.00 15.15 -4.18
N ILE A 257 -7.79 15.07 -3.61
CA ILE A 257 -7.22 13.81 -3.09
C ILE A 257 -8.00 13.24 -1.90
N ASN A 258 -8.53 14.08 -1.02
CA ASN A 258 -9.28 13.62 0.15
C ASN A 258 -10.65 13.04 -0.26
N ARG A 259 -11.25 13.58 -1.33
CA ARG A 259 -12.47 12.99 -1.92
C ARG A 259 -12.19 11.62 -2.51
N VAL A 260 -11.09 11.47 -3.25
CA VAL A 260 -10.68 10.17 -3.81
C VAL A 260 -10.47 9.15 -2.70
N MET A 261 -9.74 9.51 -1.64
CA MET A 261 -9.53 8.62 -0.49
C MET A 261 -10.83 8.25 0.22
N PHE A 262 -11.76 9.19 0.35
CA PHE A 262 -13.06 8.92 0.94
C PHE A 262 -13.91 7.98 0.07
N CYS A 263 -13.89 8.13 -1.26
CA CYS A 263 -14.58 7.20 -2.17
C CYS A 263 -14.14 5.74 -1.94
N SER A 264 -12.85 5.51 -1.67
CA SER A 264 -12.34 4.18 -1.33
C SER A 264 -12.94 3.60 -0.05
N THR A 265 -13.46 4.44 0.86
CA THR A 265 -14.18 3.99 2.06
C THR A 265 -15.67 3.74 1.83
N ILE A 266 -16.26 4.32 0.78
CA ILE A 266 -17.67 4.09 0.44
C ILE A 266 -17.82 2.68 -0.16
N ASP A 267 -16.91 2.33 -1.06
CA ASP A 267 -16.82 1.01 -1.68
C ASP A 267 -15.40 0.43 -1.51
N PRO A 268 -15.15 -0.34 -0.43
CA PRO A 268 -13.85 -0.92 -0.16
C PRO A 268 -13.56 -2.19 -0.98
N TRP A 269 -14.43 -2.56 -1.95
CA TRP A 269 -14.33 -3.82 -2.69
C TRP A 269 -12.97 -4.00 -3.36
N ALA A 270 -12.44 -2.93 -3.98
CA ALA A 270 -11.12 -2.97 -4.62
C ALA A 270 -9.98 -3.35 -3.66
N PHE A 271 -10.14 -3.08 -2.36
CA PHE A 271 -9.18 -3.40 -1.31
C PHE A 271 -9.48 -4.72 -0.59
N SER A 272 -10.60 -5.36 -0.89
CA SER A 272 -10.94 -6.66 -0.31
C SER A 272 -10.17 -7.78 -0.99
N ARG A 273 -9.73 -8.80 -0.23
CA ARG A 273 -9.26 -10.06 -0.80
C ARG A 273 -10.41 -10.75 -1.53
N GLN A 274 -10.17 -11.17 -2.76
CA GLN A 274 -11.16 -11.85 -3.57
C GLN A 274 -11.19 -13.35 -3.24
N PRO A 275 -12.33 -14.05 -3.38
CA PRO A 275 -12.44 -15.46 -3.00
C PRO A 275 -11.46 -16.42 -3.70
N HIS A 276 -11.04 -16.06 -4.92
CA HIS A 276 -10.08 -16.85 -5.70
C HIS A 276 -8.61 -16.56 -5.34
N GLU A 277 -8.36 -15.54 -4.52
CA GLU A 277 -7.01 -15.18 -4.11
C GLU A 277 -6.55 -16.07 -2.96
N GLU A 278 -5.41 -16.73 -3.15
CA GLU A 278 -4.79 -17.61 -2.17
C GLU A 278 -4.23 -16.81 -0.99
N LEU A 279 -4.31 -17.41 0.20
CA LEU A 279 -3.57 -16.91 1.36
C LEU A 279 -2.07 -17.11 1.15
N LEU A 280 -1.29 -16.19 1.69
CA LEU A 280 0.15 -16.16 1.49
C LEU A 280 0.86 -16.86 2.65
N ASP A 281 1.69 -17.84 2.31
CA ASP A 281 2.56 -18.55 3.25
C ASP A 281 3.75 -17.68 3.66
N PHE A 282 3.46 -16.59 4.36
CA PHE A 282 4.46 -15.59 4.74
C PHE A 282 5.45 -16.15 5.77
N PHE A 283 4.95 -16.89 6.77
CA PHE A 283 5.73 -17.38 7.92
C PHE A 283 6.28 -18.80 7.77
N VAL A 284 5.86 -19.57 6.75
CA VAL A 284 6.30 -20.96 6.58
C VAL A 284 7.68 -21.01 5.91
N SER A 285 8.73 -21.40 6.65
CA SER A 285 10.07 -21.55 6.07
C SER A 285 10.03 -22.48 4.85
N PRO A 286 10.74 -22.17 3.74
CA PRO A 286 10.78 -23.05 2.55
C PRO A 286 11.19 -24.50 2.87
N ILE A 287 11.89 -24.70 3.99
CA ILE A 287 12.42 -25.99 4.44
C ILE A 287 11.32 -26.96 4.89
N GLU A 288 10.16 -26.48 5.32
CA GLU A 288 9.09 -27.34 5.87
C GLU A 288 8.05 -27.79 4.82
N SER A 289 8.09 -27.20 3.61
CA SER A 289 7.17 -27.57 2.51
C SER A 289 7.58 -28.83 1.74
N LYS A 290 8.67 -29.49 2.14
CA LYS A 290 9.17 -30.74 1.56
C LYS A 290 9.27 -31.84 2.63
N SER A 291 8.12 -32.24 3.17
CA SER A 291 7.97 -33.50 3.91
C SER A 291 6.74 -34.24 3.43
#